data_AF-A0A937VSG1-F1
#
_entry.id   AF-A0A937VSG1-F1
#
_cell.length_a   1.000
_cell.length_b   1.000
_cell.length_c   1.000
_cell.angle_alpha   90.00
_cell.angle_beta   90.00
_cell.angle_gamma   90.00
#
_symmetry.space_group_name_H-M   'P 1'
#
loop_
_entity.id
_entity.type
_entity.pdbx_description
1 polymer ?
#
loop_
_entity_poly.entity_id
_entity_poly.type
_entity_poly.pdbx_seq_one_letter_code
_entity_poly.pdbx_strand_id
1 'polypeptide(L)'
;MAFSTAWPYNRFSIPSPCISNNLTMAMVTTRPDRFIGMHWFNPPQLMRGTEVITTDRTSQETLNTSSALCKRLNKEPGIWKDSPGLIVNRPLQIWYNENLNMFDEGVAQPEDIDIAL
;
A
#
# COMPACT_ATOMS: atom_id res chain seq x y z
N MET A 1 5.13 -21.59 -18.39
CA MET A 1 6.56 -21.42 -18.77
C MET A 1 6.82 -19.92 -18.81
N ALA A 2 7.77 -19.30 -18.13
CA ALA A 2 8.76 -19.72 -17.16
C ALA A 2 9.07 -18.47 -16.30
N PHE A 3 8.82 -18.50 -15.00
CA PHE A 3 9.41 -17.55 -14.04
C PHE A 3 10.59 -18.24 -13.35
N SER A 4 11.65 -18.47 -14.12
CA SER A 4 12.90 -19.09 -13.66
C SER A 4 14.02 -18.07 -13.68
N THR A 5 13.98 -17.15 -12.71
CA THR A 5 15.17 -16.49 -12.13
C THR A 5 14.80 -16.03 -10.74
N ALA A 6 14.67 -16.99 -9.82
CA ALA A 6 14.54 -16.74 -8.40
C ALA A 6 15.90 -16.28 -7.87
N TRP A 7 15.97 -15.05 -7.36
CA TRP A 7 17.12 -14.56 -6.61
C TRP A 7 17.30 -15.47 -5.38
N PRO A 8 18.52 -15.80 -4.94
CA PRO A 8 18.75 -16.73 -3.82
C PRO A 8 18.13 -16.28 -2.47
N TYR A 9 17.59 -15.05 -2.41
CA TYR A 9 16.93 -14.44 -1.26
C TYR A 9 15.41 -14.21 -1.43
N ASN A 10 14.74 -14.89 -2.38
CA ASN A 10 13.32 -14.70 -2.74
C ASN A 10 12.38 -14.41 -1.54
N ARG A 11 12.09 -13.13 -1.34
CA ARG A 11 11.02 -12.57 -0.49
C ARG A 11 10.00 -11.94 -1.41
N PHE A 12 8.72 -12.14 -1.14
CA PHE A 12 7.64 -11.74 -2.04
C PHE A 12 7.11 -10.37 -1.60
N SER A 13 7.10 -9.43 -2.53
CA SER A 13 6.47 -8.12 -2.35
C SER A 13 5.55 -7.81 -3.52
N ILE A 14 4.36 -7.28 -3.20
CA ILE A 14 3.34 -6.92 -4.18
C ILE A 14 3.02 -5.43 -4.02
N PRO A 15 3.10 -4.63 -5.10
CA PRO A 15 2.50 -3.31 -5.15
C PRO A 15 0.98 -3.45 -5.19
N SER A 16 0.34 -3.44 -4.02
CA SER A 16 -1.13 -3.47 -3.90
C SER A 16 -1.64 -2.06 -3.57
N PRO A 17 -2.32 -1.38 -4.51
CA PRO A 17 -2.83 -0.03 -4.26
C PRO A 17 -4.17 -0.03 -3.50
N CYS A 18 -4.99 -1.08 -3.54
CA CYS A 18 -6.39 -0.95 -3.09
C CYS A 18 -6.98 -2.12 -2.29
N ILE A 19 -6.41 -3.33 -2.33
CA ILE A 19 -7.06 -4.53 -1.81
C ILE A 19 -6.27 -5.07 -0.60
N SER A 20 -6.91 -5.13 0.56
CA SER A 20 -6.39 -5.82 1.75
C SER A 20 -6.62 -7.32 1.65
N ASN A 21 -5.90 -7.97 0.75
CA ASN A 21 -5.84 -9.41 0.69
C ASN A 21 -4.41 -9.91 0.94
N ASN A 22 -3.56 -9.12 1.61
CA ASN A 22 -2.17 -9.50 1.84
C ASN A 22 -2.08 -10.82 2.60
N LEU A 23 -2.97 -11.05 3.58
CA LEU A 23 -3.04 -12.36 4.24
C LEU A 23 -3.47 -13.48 3.29
N THR A 24 -4.52 -13.29 2.49
CA THR A 24 -4.98 -14.28 1.51
C THR A 24 -3.88 -14.60 0.48
N MET A 25 -3.18 -13.58 -0.02
CA MET A 25 -2.04 -13.73 -0.93
C MET A 25 -0.87 -14.43 -0.25
N ALA A 26 -0.56 -14.11 1.00
CA ALA A 26 0.48 -14.79 1.76
C ALA A 26 0.19 -16.29 1.91
N MET A 27 -1.06 -16.64 2.22
CA MET A 27 -1.49 -18.01 2.51
C MET A 27 -1.47 -18.93 1.28
N VAL A 28 -1.52 -18.39 0.06
CA VAL A 28 -1.34 -19.20 -1.17
C VAL A 28 0.13 -19.38 -1.55
N THR A 29 1.07 -18.77 -0.82
CA THR A 29 2.51 -18.99 -0.99
C THR A 29 3.01 -20.14 -0.12
N THR A 30 4.17 -20.70 -0.45
CA THR A 30 4.84 -21.72 0.36
C THR A 30 5.61 -21.15 1.56
N ARG A 31 5.75 -19.82 1.65
CA ARG A 31 6.55 -19.10 2.66
C ARG A 31 5.83 -17.83 3.13
N PRO A 32 4.67 -17.96 3.81
CA PRO A 32 3.87 -16.81 4.24
C PRO A 32 4.63 -15.90 5.23
N ASP A 33 5.63 -16.42 5.94
CA ASP A 33 6.53 -15.66 6.82
C ASP A 33 7.43 -14.67 6.07
N ARG A 34 7.65 -14.91 4.77
CA ARG A 34 8.46 -14.08 3.85
C ARG A 34 7.63 -13.20 2.94
N PHE A 35 6.32 -13.15 3.15
CA PHE A 35 5.41 -12.28 2.42
C PHE A 35 5.29 -10.92 3.12
N ILE A 36 5.37 -9.84 2.34
CA ILE A 36 5.15 -8.49 2.82
C ILE A 36 4.52 -7.62 1.73
N GLY A 37 3.49 -6.85 2.06
CA GLY A 37 2.94 -5.87 1.13
C GLY A 37 3.85 -4.64 1.08
N MET A 38 4.02 -4.04 -0.10
CA MET A 38 4.65 -2.72 -0.22
C MET A 38 3.84 -1.85 -1.16
N HIS A 39 3.34 -0.72 -0.68
CA HIS A 39 2.61 0.24 -1.50
C HIS A 39 3.45 1.50 -1.73
N TRP A 40 3.64 1.83 -3.00
CA TRP A 40 4.47 2.93 -3.48
C TRP A 40 3.58 4.01 -4.08
N PHE A 41 3.77 5.25 -3.65
CA PHE A 41 2.98 6.37 -4.15
C PHE A 41 3.53 6.85 -5.50
N ASN A 42 2.64 7.14 -6.44
CA ASN A 42 2.99 7.59 -7.79
C ASN A 42 3.27 9.10 -7.81
N PRO A 43 4.36 9.59 -8.44
CA PRO A 43 5.47 8.83 -9.03
C PRO A 43 6.48 8.35 -7.97
N PRO A 44 6.87 7.06 -7.99
CA PRO A 44 7.62 6.43 -6.90
C PRO A 44 9.01 7.02 -6.68
N GLN A 45 9.63 7.61 -7.70
CA GLN A 45 10.93 8.27 -7.58
C GLN A 45 10.87 9.60 -6.83
N LEU A 46 9.75 10.33 -6.90
CA LEU A 46 9.60 11.64 -6.26
C LEU A 46 8.99 11.52 -4.86
N MET A 47 8.10 10.55 -4.65
CA MET A 47 7.41 10.38 -3.38
C MET A 47 8.35 9.84 -2.31
N ARG A 48 8.35 10.45 -1.12
CA ARG A 48 9.17 10.01 0.03
C ARG A 48 8.55 8.83 0.78
N GLY A 49 7.23 8.86 0.96
CA GLY A 49 6.51 7.83 1.70
C GLY A 49 6.43 6.49 0.94
N THR A 50 6.35 5.41 1.69
CA THR A 50 5.91 4.10 1.22
C THR A 50 5.25 3.36 2.37
N GLU A 51 4.23 2.55 2.11
CA GLU A 51 3.59 1.74 3.13
C GLU A 51 4.14 0.32 3.07
N VAL A 52 4.62 -0.19 4.20
CA VAL A 52 5.07 -1.56 4.41
C VAL A 52 4.00 -2.28 5.23
N ILE A 53 3.33 -3.25 4.59
CA ILE A 53 2.14 -3.90 5.12
C ILE A 53 2.51 -5.29 5.64
N THR A 54 2.27 -5.52 6.93
CA THR A 54 2.48 -6.81 7.58
C THR A 54 1.18 -7.57 7.75
N THR A 55 1.30 -8.90 7.72
CA THR A 55 0.23 -9.83 8.10
C THR A 55 0.62 -10.52 9.41
N ASP A 56 -0.31 -11.23 10.05
CA ASP A 56 -0.01 -12.03 11.25
C ASP A 56 0.99 -13.16 11.00
N ARG A 57 1.29 -13.48 9.74
CA ARG A 57 2.29 -14.48 9.37
C ARG A 57 3.66 -13.88 9.10
N THR A 58 3.74 -12.60 8.75
CA THR A 58 4.99 -11.94 8.33
C THR A 58 6.02 -11.95 9.47
N SER A 59 7.23 -12.45 9.20
CA SER A 59 8.29 -12.50 10.20
C SER A 59 8.93 -11.12 10.44
N GLN A 60 9.50 -10.93 11.63
CA GLN A 60 10.25 -9.72 11.97
C GLN A 60 11.47 -9.54 11.06
N GLU A 61 12.12 -10.63 10.64
CA GLU A 61 13.23 -10.60 9.68
C GLU A 61 12.78 -10.02 8.33
N THR A 62 11.61 -10.45 7.84
CA THR A 62 11.01 -9.95 6.60
C THR A 62 10.72 -8.46 6.68
N LEU A 63 10.11 -8.01 7.78
CA LEU A 63 9.86 -6.60 8.04
C LEU A 63 11.14 -5.77 8.08
N ASN A 64 12.13 -6.20 8.87
CA ASN A 64 13.37 -5.45 9.08
C ASN A 64 14.13 -5.23 7.77
N THR A 65 14.27 -6.26 6.93
CA THR A 65 14.97 -6.13 5.65
C THR A 65 14.20 -5.26 4.66
N SER A 66 12.88 -5.35 4.62
CA SER A 66 12.06 -4.54 3.71
C SER A 66 12.11 -3.06 4.10
N SER A 67 12.04 -2.77 5.39
CA SER A 67 12.25 -1.42 5.93
C SER A 67 13.67 -0.91 5.64
N ALA A 68 14.70 -1.76 5.77
CA ALA A 68 16.07 -1.40 5.42
C ALA A 68 16.23 -1.12 3.91
N LEU A 69 15.57 -1.89 3.05
CA LEU A 69 15.53 -1.64 1.60
C LEU A 69 14.91 -0.28 1.29
N CYS A 70 13.75 0.05 1.90
CA CYS A 70 13.10 1.35 1.71
C CYS A 70 14.03 2.50 2.10
N LYS A 71 14.69 2.41 3.26
CA LYS A 71 15.67 3.41 3.71
C LYS A 71 16.85 3.56 2.75
N ARG A 72 17.38 2.46 2.22
CA ARG A 72 18.46 2.48 1.20
C ARG A 72 18.03 3.17 -0.10
N LEU A 73 16.74 3.18 -0.40
CA LEU A 73 16.15 3.87 -1.56
C LEU A 73 15.73 5.31 -1.23
N ASN A 74 16.19 5.87 -0.10
CA ASN A 74 15.81 7.20 0.40
C ASN A 74 14.29 7.37 0.56
N LYS A 75 13.62 6.31 1.01
CA LYS A 75 12.18 6.31 1.33
C LYS A 75 11.96 6.28 2.83
N GLU A 76 10.78 6.75 3.22
CA GLU A 76 10.26 6.76 4.59
C GLU A 76 9.17 5.68 4.70
N PRO A 77 9.51 4.45 5.16
CA PRO A 77 8.52 3.38 5.28
C PRO A 77 7.63 3.57 6.51
N GLY A 78 6.32 3.70 6.29
CA GLY A 78 5.31 3.52 7.33
C GLY A 78 4.95 2.05 7.49
N ILE A 79 4.90 1.54 8.73
CA ILE A 79 4.66 0.11 9.00
C ILE A 79 3.26 -0.07 9.57
N TRP A 80 2.43 -0.85 8.88
CA TRP A 80 1.01 -0.99 9.23
C TRP A 80 0.54 -2.44 9.10
N LYS A 81 -0.52 -2.78 9.83
CA LYS A 81 -1.21 -4.05 9.67
C LYS A 81 -2.09 -4.02 8.40
N ASP A 82 -2.24 -5.17 7.76
CA ASP A 82 -3.16 -5.36 6.64
C ASP A 82 -4.58 -4.92 7.04
N SER A 83 -5.14 -3.96 6.29
CA SER A 83 -6.48 -3.45 6.50
C SER A 83 -7.05 -2.86 5.21
N PRO A 84 -8.38 -2.96 4.98
CA PRO A 84 -9.00 -2.42 3.77
C PRO A 84 -8.69 -0.93 3.59
N GLY A 85 -8.22 -0.56 2.38
CA GLY A 85 -7.87 0.82 2.04
C GLY A 85 -6.56 1.33 2.64
N LEU A 86 -5.80 0.51 3.36
CA LEU A 86 -4.52 0.89 4.00
C LEU A 86 -4.66 2.20 4.81
N ILE A 87 -3.58 2.99 4.93
CA ILE A 87 -3.62 4.24 5.70
C ILE A 87 -3.96 5.43 4.81
N VAL A 88 -3.36 5.55 3.63
CA VAL A 88 -3.59 6.73 2.77
C VAL A 88 -4.92 6.67 2.03
N ASN A 89 -5.29 5.51 1.47
CA ASN A 89 -6.46 5.44 0.59
C ASN A 89 -7.77 5.44 1.37
N ARG A 90 -7.77 4.96 2.61
CA ARG A 90 -8.96 4.92 3.48
C ARG A 90 -9.59 6.31 3.75
N PRO A 91 -8.85 7.34 4.21
CA PRO A 91 -9.40 8.69 4.36
C PRO A 91 -9.69 9.36 3.01
N LEU A 92 -8.92 9.05 1.96
CA LEU A 92 -9.17 9.59 0.61
C LEU A 92 -10.56 9.22 0.10
N GLN A 93 -11.00 7.98 0.32
CA GLN A 93 -12.36 7.54 -0.07
C GLN A 93 -13.45 8.35 0.65
N ILE A 94 -13.26 8.67 1.93
CA ILE A 94 -14.21 9.49 2.69
C ILE A 94 -14.25 10.91 2.10
N TRP A 95 -13.08 11.47 1.80
CA TRP A 95 -12.97 12.79 1.19
C TRP A 95 -13.64 12.87 -0.18
N TYR A 96 -13.41 11.89 -1.06
CA TYR A 96 -14.10 11.82 -2.36
C TYR A 96 -15.61 11.72 -2.22
N ASN A 97 -16.09 10.86 -1.31
CA ASN A 97 -17.52 10.69 -1.10
C ASN A 97 -18.17 11.98 -0.58
N GLU A 98 -17.48 12.72 0.28
CA GLU A 98 -18.01 13.99 0.78
C GLU A 98 -18.10 15.05 -0.31
N ASN A 99 -17.12 15.10 -1.22
CA ASN A 99 -17.18 15.97 -2.39
C ASN A 99 -18.39 15.65 -3.28
N LEU A 100 -18.70 14.36 -3.46
CA LEU A 100 -19.89 13.94 -4.20
C LEU A 100 -21.19 14.28 -3.46
N ASN A 101 -21.23 14.09 -2.14
CA ASN A 101 -22.38 14.46 -1.32
C ASN A 101 -22.68 15.96 -1.42
N MET A 102 -21.66 16.83 -1.36
CA MET A 102 -21.84 18.28 -1.51
C MET A 102 -22.47 18.66 -2.85
N PHE A 103 -22.10 17.95 -3.92
CA PHE A 103 -22.73 18.12 -5.23
C PHE A 103 -24.18 17.61 -5.24
N ASP A 104 -24.42 16.39 -4.74
CA ASP A 104 -25.74 15.77 -4.72
C ASP A 104 -26.76 16.54 -3.86
N GLU A 105 -26.31 17.16 -2.76
CA GLU A 105 -27.11 18.04 -1.91
C GLU A 105 -27.36 19.43 -2.51
N GLY A 106 -26.69 19.76 -3.62
CA GLY A 106 -26.78 21.06 -4.29
C GLY A 106 -26.06 22.19 -3.56
N VAL A 107 -25.07 21.88 -2.72
CA VAL A 107 -24.26 22.87 -1.98
C VAL A 107 -23.41 23.70 -2.93
N ALA A 108 -22.78 23.06 -3.92
CA ALA A 108 -21.89 23.69 -4.90
C ALA A 108 -21.80 22.86 -6.20
N GLN A 109 -21.41 23.49 -7.31
CA GLN A 109 -21.07 22.76 -8.53
C GLN A 109 -19.70 22.07 -8.39
N PRO A 110 -19.40 21.00 -9.14
CA PRO A 110 -18.13 20.27 -9.03
C PRO A 110 -16.91 21.19 -9.21
N GLU A 111 -16.98 22.16 -10.12
CA GLU A 111 -15.89 23.11 -10.36
C GLU A 111 -15.64 24.03 -9.16
N ASP A 112 -16.70 24.42 -8.44
CA ASP A 112 -16.58 25.25 -7.24
C ASP A 112 -15.99 24.46 -6.06
N ILE A 113 -16.32 23.16 -5.96
CA ILE A 113 -15.74 22.23 -4.98
C ILE A 113 -14.24 22.04 -5.25
N ASP A 114 -13.86 21.84 -6.51
CA ASP A 114 -12.45 21.68 -6.92
C ASP A 114 -11.63 22.96 -6.67
N ILE A 115 -12.22 24.15 -6.85
CA ILE A 115 -11.53 25.42 -6.55
C ILE A 115 -11.25 25.59 -5.04
N ALA A 116 -12.12 25.04 -4.20
CA ALA A 116 -12.03 25.21 -2.76
C ALA A 116 -11.01 24.28 -2.07
N LEU A 117 -10.52 23.23 -2.74
CA LEU A 117 -9.71 22.14 -2.18
C LEU A 117 -8.31 22.03 -2.81
#